data_AF-A0A9J8DK20-F1
#
_entry.id   AF-A0A9J8DK20-F1
#
_cell.length_a   1.000
_cell.length_b   1.000
_cell.length_c   1.000
_cell.angle_alpha   90.00
_cell.angle_beta   90.00
_cell.angle_gamma   90.00
#
_symmetry.space_group_name_H-M   'P 1'
#
loop_
_entity.id
_entity.type
_entity.pdbx_description
1 polymer ?
#
loop_
_entity_poly.entity_id
_entity_poly.type
_entity_poly.pdbx_seq_one_letter_code
_entity_poly.pdbx_strand_id
1 'polypeptide(L)'
;LGQQPIYSTRAHVFQIDPNTKKNWMPTSKHAVTVSYFYDSTRNVYRIISLDGSKAIINSTITPNMTFTKTSHKFGQWADSRANTVYGLGFSSEHHLAKFADKFAEYKEAARMAKEKSLEKMELASSPSQESPADIHSPLTPPVTADLCRINGTGDDVTLSDVSPNSMLQSDLSPTTPTLAHSPTTNKHWEAELATLKSNNAKLTAALLESTANVKQWKQQLAAYQEEAERLHKRVSELESQSSQTNVIKSQKTELNQTIEELECTLKAKEEEMVRLKEEVENAKQLQTQKDELTKKLEDTDLRNKELEEQLADLEQRLESSQVDQENLRKNLKTLLEILDGKIFELTELRDNLAKLIEDS
;
A
#
# COMPACT_ATOMS: atom_id res chain seq x y z
N LEU A 1 -2.53 27.40 22.15
CA LEU A 1 -3.49 26.32 21.84
C LEU A 1 -2.79 25.33 20.91
N GLY A 2 -2.52 24.11 21.37
CA GLY A 2 -1.80 23.11 20.58
C GLY A 2 -2.59 22.68 19.35
N GLN A 3 -1.88 22.38 18.26
CA GLN A 3 -2.46 21.86 17.02
C GLN A 3 -3.28 20.59 17.32
N GLN A 4 -4.56 20.57 16.97
CA GLN A 4 -5.41 19.41 17.23
C GLN A 4 -5.13 18.29 16.22
N PRO A 5 -5.18 17.01 16.63
CA PRO A 5 -5.03 15.89 15.71
C PRO A 5 -6.23 15.80 14.77
N ILE A 6 -5.99 15.48 13.50
CA ILE A 6 -7.03 15.26 12.47
C ILE A 6 -7.64 13.87 12.62
N TYR A 7 -6.81 12.90 13.01
CA TYR A 7 -7.22 11.53 13.29
C TYR A 7 -6.34 10.96 14.40
N SER A 8 -6.91 10.15 15.28
CA SER A 8 -6.19 9.47 16.36
C SER A 8 -6.65 8.02 16.48
N THR A 9 -5.72 7.13 16.79
CA THR A 9 -5.98 5.71 17.08
C THR A 9 -5.02 5.19 18.15
N ARG A 10 -5.21 3.96 18.62
CA ARG A 10 -4.39 3.31 19.66
C ARG A 10 -3.64 2.11 19.09
N ALA A 11 -2.33 2.06 19.28
CA ALA A 11 -1.48 0.97 18.80
C ALA A 11 -0.23 0.79 19.67
N HIS A 12 0.34 -0.42 19.68
CA HIS A 12 1.69 -0.66 20.17
C HIS A 12 2.70 -0.23 19.10
N VAL A 13 3.72 0.53 19.50
CA VAL A 13 4.70 1.09 18.57
C VAL A 13 5.99 0.28 18.59
N PHE A 14 6.49 -0.02 17.41
CA PHE A 14 7.74 -0.74 17.18
C PHE A 14 8.62 0.04 16.21
N GLN A 15 9.93 -0.18 16.30
CA GLN A 15 10.91 0.29 15.31
C GLN A 15 11.86 -0.83 14.95
N ILE A 16 12.35 -0.84 13.72
CA ILE A 16 13.44 -1.76 13.35
C ILE A 16 14.72 -1.31 14.07
N ASP A 17 15.41 -2.27 14.66
CA ASP A 17 16.73 -2.05 15.28
C ASP A 17 17.70 -1.42 14.27
N PRO A 18 18.25 -0.22 14.55
CA PRO A 18 19.12 0.48 13.63
C PRO A 18 20.42 -0.30 13.32
N ASN A 19 20.87 -1.19 14.21
CA ASN A 19 22.10 -1.96 14.02
C ASN A 19 21.86 -3.17 13.12
N THR A 20 20.84 -3.97 13.42
CA THR A 20 20.60 -5.23 12.70
C THR A 20 19.73 -5.08 11.46
N LYS A 21 18.94 -4.00 11.37
CA LYS A 21 17.97 -3.72 10.29
C LYS A 21 16.97 -4.86 10.01
N LYS A 22 16.85 -5.82 10.92
CA LYS A 22 16.04 -7.05 10.76
C LYS A 22 15.07 -7.28 11.92
N ASN A 23 15.45 -6.88 13.13
CA ASN A 23 14.67 -7.18 14.32
C ASN A 23 13.74 -6.02 14.69
N TRP A 24 12.51 -6.35 15.10
CA TRP A 24 11.56 -5.39 15.65
C TRP A 24 11.81 -5.15 17.13
N MET A 25 11.98 -3.88 17.51
CA MET A 25 12.16 -3.44 18.88
C MET A 25 10.91 -2.71 19.37
N PRO A 26 10.30 -3.09 20.51
CA PRO A 26 9.17 -2.37 21.07
C PRO A 26 9.62 -0.98 21.52
N THR A 27 8.95 0.05 21.02
CA THR A 27 9.19 1.45 21.38
C THR A 27 8.26 1.92 22.51
N SER A 28 7.07 1.33 22.62
CA SER A 28 6.14 1.54 23.73
C SER A 28 5.84 0.24 24.47
N LYS A 29 5.74 0.28 25.80
CA LYS A 29 5.37 -0.89 26.62
C LYS A 29 3.88 -1.24 26.53
N HIS A 30 3.04 -0.23 26.33
CA HIS A 30 1.60 -0.36 26.18
C HIS A 30 1.16 0.25 24.86
N ALA A 31 -0.09 0.01 24.47
CA ALA A 31 -0.71 0.77 23.40
C ALA A 31 -0.68 2.26 23.76
N VAL A 32 -0.26 3.09 22.81
CA VAL A 32 -0.21 4.55 22.93
C VAL A 32 -1.08 5.18 21.85
N THR A 33 -1.37 6.47 22.00
CA THR A 33 -2.12 7.21 20.99
C THR A 33 -1.19 7.59 19.83
N VAL A 34 -1.60 7.22 18.62
CA VAL A 34 -0.92 7.56 17.37
C VAL A 34 -1.87 8.41 16.55
N SER A 35 -1.41 9.60 16.15
CA SER A 35 -2.27 10.61 15.56
C SER A 35 -1.65 11.25 14.33
N TYR A 36 -2.52 11.60 13.37
CA TYR A 36 -2.17 12.45 12.24
C TYR A 36 -2.40 13.92 12.60
N PHE A 37 -1.43 14.77 12.29
CA PHE A 37 -1.48 16.21 12.46
C PHE A 37 -1.20 16.89 11.12
N TYR A 38 -1.85 18.03 10.87
CA TYR A 38 -1.50 18.92 9.78
C TYR A 38 -0.78 20.13 10.36
N ASP A 39 0.49 20.28 10.00
CA ASP A 39 1.30 21.42 10.38
C ASP A 39 1.12 22.54 9.36
N SER A 40 0.24 23.48 9.65
CA SER A 40 -0.06 24.62 8.78
C SER A 40 1.14 25.55 8.56
N THR A 41 2.10 25.62 9.49
CA THR A 41 3.28 26.49 9.36
C THR A 41 4.25 25.96 8.32
N ARG A 42 4.39 24.64 8.24
CA ARG A 42 5.26 23.95 7.28
C ARG A 42 4.51 23.36 6.11
N ASN A 43 3.18 23.46 6.10
CA ASN A 43 2.29 22.87 5.12
C ASN A 43 2.55 21.37 4.89
N VAL A 44 2.69 20.60 5.98
CA VAL A 44 2.99 19.16 5.94
C VAL A 44 2.09 18.36 6.87
N TYR A 45 1.83 17.10 6.49
CA TYR A 45 1.16 16.13 7.36
C TYR A 45 2.19 15.31 8.14
N ARG A 46 1.89 15.01 9.40
CA ARG A 46 2.80 14.29 10.30
C ARG A 46 2.06 13.22 11.09
N ILE A 47 2.73 12.09 11.32
CA ILE A 47 2.32 11.06 12.28
C ILE A 47 3.10 11.31 13.57
N ILE A 48 2.38 11.54 14.65
CA ILE A 48 2.97 11.82 15.97
C ILE A 48 2.39 10.85 16.99
N SER A 49 3.27 10.31 17.82
CA SER A 49 2.90 9.52 18.99
C SER A 49 3.84 9.84 20.15
N LEU A 50 3.26 9.97 21.33
CA LEU A 50 3.96 10.29 22.58
C LEU A 50 3.85 9.10 23.54
N ASP A 51 4.95 8.76 24.20
CA ASP A 51 4.97 7.88 25.37
C ASP A 51 5.39 8.72 26.57
N GLY A 52 4.43 9.04 27.44
CA GLY A 52 4.59 10.10 28.44
C GLY A 52 4.87 11.46 27.79
N SER A 53 5.98 12.09 28.17
CA SER A 53 6.44 13.37 27.59
C SER A 53 7.38 13.21 26.39
N LYS A 54 7.74 11.97 26.01
CA LYS A 54 8.70 11.70 24.95
C LYS A 54 7.99 11.42 23.63
N ALA A 55 8.37 12.13 22.57
CA ALA A 55 7.94 11.77 21.22
C ALA A 55 8.65 10.50 20.77
N ILE A 56 7.87 9.45 20.49
CA ILE A 56 8.37 8.16 20.03
C ILE A 56 8.08 7.91 18.54
N ILE A 57 7.13 8.65 17.96
CA ILE A 57 6.95 8.78 16.52
C ILE A 57 6.85 10.27 16.20
N ASN A 58 7.62 10.68 15.21
CA ASN A 58 7.56 12.03 14.67
C ASN A 58 7.90 12.01 13.18
N SER A 59 7.01 11.42 12.39
CA SER A 59 7.24 11.12 10.98
C SER A 59 6.50 12.12 10.10
N THR A 60 7.18 12.79 9.18
CA THR A 60 6.55 13.68 8.19
C THR A 60 6.18 12.86 6.97
N ILE A 61 4.91 12.87 6.58
CA ILE A 61 4.40 12.10 5.44
C ILE A 61 4.90 12.71 4.13
N THR A 62 5.54 11.90 3.30
CA THR A 62 6.00 12.29 1.96
C THR A 62 5.25 11.50 0.87
N PRO A 63 5.14 12.03 -0.36
CA PRO A 63 4.38 11.36 -1.44
C PRO A 63 4.89 9.97 -1.82
N ASN A 64 6.18 9.71 -1.57
CA ASN A 64 6.85 8.43 -1.85
C ASN A 64 6.83 7.45 -0.67
N MET A 65 6.25 7.82 0.47
CA MET A 65 6.07 6.89 1.58
C MET A 65 4.97 5.86 1.27
N THR A 66 5.15 4.65 1.79
CA THR A 66 4.18 3.58 1.69
C THR A 66 3.98 2.95 3.04
N PHE A 67 2.71 2.76 3.41
CA PHE A 67 2.32 1.95 4.56
C PHE A 67 1.97 0.54 4.08
N THR A 68 2.71 -0.45 4.55
CA THR A 68 2.56 -1.85 4.16
C THR A 68 1.96 -2.64 5.31
N LYS A 69 0.84 -3.33 5.07
CA LYS A 69 0.26 -4.30 6.01
C LYS A 69 1.05 -5.60 5.90
N THR A 70 1.64 -6.07 7.01
CA THR A 70 2.46 -7.31 7.03
C THR A 70 1.83 -8.42 7.86
N SER A 71 0.70 -8.15 8.53
CA SER A 71 -0.16 -9.13 9.20
C SER A 71 -1.58 -8.58 9.39
N HIS A 72 -2.53 -9.38 9.88
CA HIS A 72 -3.92 -8.99 10.16
C HIS A 72 -4.05 -7.77 11.09
N LYS A 73 -3.09 -7.55 11.99
CA LYS A 73 -3.12 -6.45 12.97
C LYS A 73 -1.83 -5.63 13.01
N PHE A 74 -0.94 -5.80 12.03
CA PHE A 74 0.36 -5.13 12.02
C PHE A 74 0.66 -4.51 10.66
N GLY A 75 1.15 -3.26 10.68
CA GLY A 75 1.62 -2.58 9.49
C GLY A 75 2.80 -1.67 9.79
N GLN A 76 3.52 -1.28 8.74
CA GLN A 76 4.80 -0.57 8.84
C GLN A 76 4.99 0.47 7.73
N TRP A 77 5.85 1.46 7.97
CA TRP A 77 6.36 2.36 6.94
C TRP A 77 7.81 2.72 7.21
N ALA A 78 8.56 2.97 6.13
CA ALA A 78 9.92 3.49 6.22
C ALA A 78 9.90 5.03 6.24
N ASP A 79 10.68 5.62 7.14
CA ASP A 79 10.93 7.06 7.18
C ASP A 79 12.41 7.33 6.91
N SER A 80 12.72 7.70 5.67
CA SER A 80 14.08 8.03 5.25
C SER A 80 14.65 9.24 5.97
N ARG A 81 13.83 10.20 6.40
CA ARG A 81 14.29 11.39 7.15
C ARG A 81 14.71 11.01 8.56
N ALA A 82 13.95 10.14 9.21
CA ALA A 82 14.27 9.61 10.53
C ALA A 82 15.24 8.41 10.50
N ASN A 83 15.60 7.92 9.31
CA ASN A 83 16.43 6.73 9.07
C ASN A 83 15.97 5.49 9.88
N THR A 84 14.66 5.30 9.98
CA THR A 84 14.04 4.23 10.75
C THR A 84 12.83 3.67 10.02
N VAL A 85 12.38 2.48 10.43
CA VAL A 85 11.13 1.88 9.98
C VAL A 85 10.24 1.75 11.19
N TYR A 86 9.08 2.40 11.14
CA TYR A 86 8.07 2.33 12.19
C TYR A 86 7.10 1.19 11.92
N GLY A 87 6.69 0.50 12.98
CA GLY A 87 5.69 -0.55 12.97
C GLY A 87 4.60 -0.30 14.01
N LEU A 88 3.36 -0.61 13.67
CA LEU A 88 2.21 -0.42 14.54
C LEU A 88 1.42 -1.72 14.66
N GLY A 89 1.25 -2.19 15.90
CA GLY A 89 0.39 -3.31 16.26
C GLY A 89 -0.95 -2.83 16.83
N PHE A 90 -2.03 -3.07 16.09
CA PHE A 90 -3.39 -2.64 16.42
C PHE A 90 -4.19 -3.70 17.20
N SER A 91 -5.27 -3.28 17.87
CA SER A 91 -6.15 -4.20 18.60
C SER A 91 -7.04 -5.05 17.69
N SER A 92 -7.37 -4.56 16.49
CA SER A 92 -8.22 -5.24 15.51
C SER A 92 -7.77 -4.94 14.08
N GLU A 93 -8.15 -5.79 13.14
CA GLU A 93 -7.91 -5.60 11.70
C GLU A 93 -8.60 -4.33 11.19
N HIS A 94 -9.78 -4.01 11.71
CA HIS A 94 -10.50 -2.77 11.37
C HIS A 94 -9.66 -1.51 11.67
N HIS A 95 -8.98 -1.45 12.83
CA HIS A 95 -8.11 -0.32 13.16
C HIS A 95 -6.88 -0.23 12.24
N LEU A 96 -6.29 -1.38 11.87
CA LEU A 96 -5.19 -1.42 10.89
C LEU A 96 -5.65 -0.92 9.52
N ALA A 97 -6.79 -1.41 9.04
CA ALA A 97 -7.37 -1.00 7.76
C ALA A 97 -7.64 0.50 7.73
N LYS A 98 -8.32 1.02 8.76
CA LYS A 98 -8.64 2.45 8.85
C LYS A 98 -7.39 3.33 8.91
N PHE A 99 -6.35 2.90 9.62
CA PHE A 99 -5.08 3.64 9.67
C PHE A 99 -4.39 3.67 8.30
N ALA A 100 -4.41 2.55 7.56
CA ALA A 100 -3.86 2.47 6.22
C ALA A 100 -4.60 3.39 5.22
N ASP A 101 -5.94 3.44 5.28
CA ASP A 101 -6.74 4.32 4.45
C ASP A 101 -6.41 5.79 4.72
N LYS A 102 -6.29 6.15 6.02
CA LYS A 102 -5.85 7.49 6.43
C LYS A 102 -4.43 7.82 5.99
N PHE A 103 -3.54 6.83 5.99
CA PHE A 103 -2.19 7.02 5.46
C PHE A 103 -2.22 7.38 3.97
N ALA A 104 -3.03 6.67 3.18
CA ALA A 104 -3.19 6.95 1.75
C ALA A 104 -3.81 8.34 1.49
N GLU A 105 -4.88 8.69 2.23
CA GLU A 105 -5.54 10.00 2.18
C GLU A 105 -4.56 11.15 2.46
N TYR A 106 -3.79 11.06 3.56
CA TYR A 106 -2.85 12.11 3.94
C TYR A 106 -1.57 12.12 3.11
N LYS A 107 -1.20 10.99 2.48
CA LYS A 107 -0.14 10.95 1.47
C LYS A 107 -0.53 11.75 0.22
N GLU A 108 -1.76 11.60 -0.25
CA GLU A 108 -2.26 12.37 -1.39
C GLU A 108 -2.42 13.85 -1.04
N ALA A 109 -2.94 14.15 0.17
CA ALA A 109 -2.99 15.52 0.66
C ALA A 109 -1.59 16.16 0.79
N ALA A 110 -0.57 15.39 1.19
CA ALA A 110 0.82 15.85 1.24
C ALA A 110 1.40 16.11 -0.17
N ARG A 111 1.00 15.33 -1.19
CA ARG A 111 1.36 15.58 -2.60
C ARG A 111 0.80 16.92 -3.06
N MET A 112 -0.50 17.15 -2.85
CA MET A 112 -1.19 18.39 -3.19
C MET A 112 -0.62 19.60 -2.42
N ALA A 113 -0.31 19.44 -1.13
CA ALA A 113 0.30 20.50 -0.33
C ALA A 113 1.67 20.91 -0.87
N LYS A 114 2.47 19.93 -1.33
CA LYS A 114 3.78 20.17 -1.93
C LYS A 114 3.66 20.87 -3.29
N GLU A 115 2.76 20.40 -4.16
CA GLU A 115 2.46 21.01 -5.46
C GLU A 115 2.00 22.46 -5.32
N LYS A 116 1.03 22.73 -4.43
CA LYS A 116 0.57 24.09 -4.11
C LYS A 116 1.68 24.99 -3.58
N SER A 117 2.63 24.45 -2.82
CA SER A 117 3.78 25.23 -2.34
C SER A 117 4.82 25.53 -3.44
N LEU A 118 4.96 24.63 -4.43
CA LEU A 118 5.79 24.83 -5.62
C LEU A 118 5.15 25.85 -6.57
N GLU A 119 3.86 25.74 -6.86
CA GLU A 119 3.13 26.72 -7.69
C GLU A 119 3.12 28.12 -7.05
N LYS A 120 2.95 28.21 -5.72
CA LYS A 120 3.04 29.50 -5.02
C LYS A 120 4.44 30.12 -5.11
N MET A 121 5.48 29.29 -5.24
CA MET A 121 6.85 29.75 -5.45
C MET A 121 7.08 30.16 -6.91
N GLU A 122 6.57 29.41 -7.89
CA GLU A 122 6.67 29.75 -9.32
C GLU A 122 5.86 31.00 -9.71
N LEU A 123 4.67 31.20 -9.13
CA LEU A 123 3.85 32.41 -9.35
C LEU A 123 4.40 33.65 -8.64
N ALA A 124 5.23 33.48 -7.60
CA ALA A 124 5.99 34.57 -7.00
C ALA A 124 7.25 34.92 -7.82
N SER A 125 7.63 34.06 -8.78
CA SER A 125 8.74 34.27 -9.70
C SER A 125 8.25 34.33 -11.15
N SER A 126 7.51 35.38 -11.50
CA SER A 126 7.38 35.81 -12.89
C SER A 126 8.04 37.18 -13.10
N PRO A 127 8.86 37.36 -14.15
CA PRO A 127 9.80 38.48 -14.25
C PRO A 127 9.14 39.66 -14.94
N SER A 128 9.20 40.83 -14.31
CA SER A 128 9.03 42.10 -15.01
C SER A 128 10.39 42.62 -15.44
N GLN A 129 10.45 43.01 -16.71
CA GLN A 129 11.44 43.84 -17.41
C GLN A 129 12.49 43.13 -18.28
N GLU A 130 12.25 43.26 -19.58
CA GLU A 130 13.23 43.33 -20.66
C GLU A 130 14.41 44.26 -20.30
N SER A 131 15.63 43.81 -20.59
CA SER A 131 16.61 44.56 -21.41
C SER A 131 17.77 43.63 -21.84
N PRO A 132 18.35 43.83 -23.03
CA PRO A 132 19.40 42.99 -23.59
C PRO A 132 20.80 43.56 -23.32
N ALA A 133 21.74 42.72 -22.87
CA ALA A 133 23.18 42.88 -23.10
C ALA A 133 23.97 41.73 -22.44
N ASP A 134 24.50 40.85 -23.29
CA ASP A 134 25.92 40.52 -23.41
C ASP A 134 26.77 40.05 -22.20
N ILE A 135 27.41 38.91 -22.48
CA ILE A 135 28.85 38.62 -22.30
C ILE A 135 29.29 37.90 -21.00
N HIS A 136 29.65 36.62 -21.24
CA HIS A 136 30.77 35.83 -20.69
C HIS A 136 30.63 35.14 -19.33
N SER A 137 30.64 33.80 -19.38
CA SER A 137 31.61 33.00 -18.61
C SER A 137 31.77 31.57 -19.17
N PRO A 138 32.96 30.95 -19.01
CA PRO A 138 33.61 30.25 -20.11
C PRO A 138 33.63 28.72 -19.99
N LEU A 139 33.79 28.09 -21.16
CA LEU A 139 34.20 26.71 -21.35
C LEU A 139 35.57 26.44 -20.70
N THR A 140 35.67 25.26 -20.09
CA THR A 140 36.89 24.59 -19.62
C THR A 140 37.85 24.26 -20.79
N PRO A 141 39.19 24.42 -20.63
CA PRO A 141 40.17 24.13 -21.68
C PRO A 141 40.68 22.68 -21.66
N PRO A 142 41.22 22.18 -22.79
CA PRO A 142 42.03 20.96 -22.85
C PRO A 142 43.50 21.28 -22.56
N VAL A 143 44.19 20.42 -21.81
CA VAL A 143 45.64 20.49 -21.62
C VAL A 143 46.27 19.16 -22.03
N THR A 144 47.09 19.26 -23.06
CA THR A 144 48.20 18.38 -23.44
C THR A 144 49.39 18.58 -22.50
N ALA A 145 50.03 17.51 -22.01
CA ALA A 145 51.48 17.36 -21.82
C ALA A 145 51.81 15.99 -21.18
N ASP A 146 52.30 15.07 -22.02
CA ASP A 146 53.59 14.36 -21.93
C ASP A 146 54.24 13.85 -20.62
N LEU A 147 54.85 12.65 -20.78
CA LEU A 147 55.95 11.98 -20.05
C LEU A 147 55.58 11.25 -18.73
N CYS A 148 56.00 10.00 -18.43
CA CYS A 148 56.93 9.05 -19.06
C CYS A 148 56.84 7.67 -18.36
N ARG A 149 57.11 6.55 -19.09
CA ARG A 149 57.91 5.34 -18.67
C ARG A 149 57.30 4.40 -17.58
N ILE A 150 57.46 3.06 -17.49
CA ILE A 150 58.51 2.04 -17.80
C ILE A 150 57.85 0.62 -17.78
N ASN A 151 58.18 -0.29 -18.71
CA ASN A 151 58.69 -1.68 -18.47
C ASN A 151 58.63 -2.52 -19.74
N GLY A 152 59.77 -2.57 -20.44
CA GLY A 152 60.18 -3.75 -21.19
C GLY A 152 61.14 -4.54 -20.29
N THR A 153 61.00 -5.85 -20.29
CA THR A 153 61.93 -6.76 -19.59
C THR A 153 62.43 -7.75 -20.63
N GLY A 154 63.65 -7.52 -21.10
CA GLY A 154 64.50 -8.60 -21.58
C GLY A 154 65.39 -9.01 -20.42
N ASP A 155 65.60 -10.30 -20.26
CA ASP A 155 66.77 -10.82 -19.56
C ASP A 155 67.31 -12.02 -20.33
N ASP A 156 68.61 -11.87 -20.58
CA ASP A 156 69.59 -12.82 -21.09
C ASP A 156 69.99 -13.77 -19.96
N VAL A 157 69.97 -15.09 -20.20
CA VAL A 157 70.81 -16.03 -19.44
C VAL A 157 71.33 -17.11 -20.39
N THR A 158 72.65 -17.15 -20.44
CA THR A 158 73.55 -18.00 -21.21
C THR A 158 73.74 -19.42 -20.63
N LEU A 159 74.24 -20.30 -21.53
CA LEU A 159 75.08 -21.50 -21.35
C LEU A 159 74.41 -22.89 -21.22
N SER A 160 74.64 -23.73 -22.24
CA SER A 160 75.51 -24.94 -22.23
C SER A 160 75.14 -25.80 -23.44
N ASP A 161 75.98 -25.87 -24.47
CA ASP A 161 76.92 -26.97 -24.78
C ASP A 161 76.24 -28.33 -25.06
N VAL A 162 76.54 -28.88 -26.24
CA VAL A 162 76.86 -30.29 -26.55
C VAL A 162 76.69 -30.47 -28.08
N SER A 163 77.83 -30.55 -28.76
CA SER A 163 77.95 -31.14 -30.11
C SER A 163 77.52 -32.62 -30.11
N PRO A 164 77.31 -33.20 -31.30
CA PRO A 164 78.35 -34.13 -31.73
C PRO A 164 78.77 -33.94 -33.19
N ASN A 165 80.09 -34.02 -33.37
CA ASN A 165 80.74 -34.38 -34.62
C ASN A 165 80.22 -35.72 -35.16
N SER A 166 80.14 -35.82 -36.49
CA SER A 166 80.64 -37.00 -37.18
C SER A 166 81.32 -36.56 -38.48
N MET A 167 82.65 -36.69 -38.48
CA MET A 167 83.50 -36.69 -39.66
C MET A 167 83.25 -37.94 -40.51
N LEU A 168 83.63 -37.88 -41.78
CA LEU A 168 84.57 -38.77 -42.51
C LEU A 168 84.45 -38.37 -44.00
N GLN A 169 85.44 -37.71 -44.62
CA GLN A 169 86.59 -38.32 -45.34
C GLN A 169 86.12 -39.41 -46.33
N SER A 170 86.49 -39.44 -47.61
CA SER A 170 87.74 -39.11 -48.31
C SER A 170 87.40 -39.01 -49.84
N ASP A 171 88.23 -38.64 -50.82
CA ASP A 171 89.67 -38.77 -51.01
C ASP A 171 90.19 -37.88 -52.16
N LEU A 172 91.50 -37.67 -52.15
CA LEU A 172 92.30 -36.75 -52.96
C LEU A 172 92.65 -37.24 -54.39
N SER A 173 92.47 -36.36 -55.39
CA SER A 173 93.39 -36.03 -56.53
C SER A 173 93.92 -37.17 -57.45
N PRO A 174 94.75 -36.94 -58.49
CA PRO A 174 95.18 -35.73 -59.21
C PRO A 174 94.80 -35.80 -60.72
N THR A 175 94.88 -34.76 -61.56
CA THR A 175 96.06 -34.38 -62.37
C THR A 175 95.55 -33.38 -63.44
N THR A 176 96.19 -32.24 -63.63
CA THR A 176 96.04 -31.36 -64.80
C THR A 176 96.70 -31.97 -66.06
N PRO A 177 96.55 -31.43 -67.28
CA PRO A 177 95.41 -30.84 -67.98
C PRO A 177 95.28 -31.38 -69.44
N THR A 178 94.11 -31.32 -70.09
CA THR A 178 94.03 -31.35 -71.57
C THR A 178 92.76 -30.68 -72.09
N LEU A 179 92.92 -29.42 -72.50
CA LEU A 179 92.50 -28.87 -73.80
C LEU A 179 91.34 -29.57 -74.54
N ALA A 180 90.13 -29.01 -74.41
CA ALA A 180 89.19 -28.82 -75.53
C ALA A 180 88.04 -27.90 -75.09
N HIS A 181 88.19 -26.61 -75.36
CA HIS A 181 87.11 -25.63 -75.25
C HIS A 181 86.02 -25.95 -76.30
N SER A 182 84.84 -26.30 -75.82
CA SER A 182 83.59 -26.07 -76.56
C SER A 182 82.83 -24.92 -75.88
N PRO A 183 82.87 -23.67 -76.39
CA PRO A 183 82.19 -22.51 -75.78
C PRO A 183 80.67 -22.67 -75.69
N THR A 184 80.09 -23.65 -76.39
CA THR A 184 78.68 -24.02 -76.35
C THR A 184 78.30 -24.77 -75.06
N THR A 185 79.20 -25.57 -74.50
CA THR A 185 78.92 -26.40 -73.31
C THR A 185 78.93 -25.59 -72.01
N ASN A 186 79.83 -24.61 -71.90
CA ASN A 186 79.92 -23.75 -70.72
C ASN A 186 78.71 -22.80 -70.62
N LYS A 187 78.30 -22.22 -71.77
CA LYS A 187 77.07 -21.40 -71.86
C LYS A 187 75.79 -22.18 -71.55
N HIS A 188 75.74 -23.47 -71.88
CA HIS A 188 74.61 -24.35 -71.53
C HIS A 188 74.47 -24.49 -70.00
N TRP A 189 75.57 -24.79 -69.30
CA TRP A 189 75.57 -24.92 -67.84
C TRP A 189 75.26 -23.60 -67.13
N GLU A 190 75.74 -22.46 -67.65
CA GLU A 190 75.39 -21.14 -67.13
C GLU A 190 73.89 -20.82 -67.30
N ALA A 191 73.30 -21.13 -68.45
CA ALA A 191 71.87 -20.94 -68.71
C ALA A 191 70.99 -21.87 -67.84
N GLU A 192 71.44 -23.11 -67.64
CA GLU A 192 70.76 -24.08 -66.77
C GLU A 192 70.82 -23.66 -65.31
N LEU A 193 71.97 -23.16 -64.84
CA LEU A 193 72.12 -22.59 -63.49
C LEU A 193 71.23 -21.36 -63.30
N ALA A 194 71.14 -20.46 -64.30
CA ALA A 194 70.25 -19.31 -64.25
C ALA A 194 68.76 -19.72 -64.20
N THR A 195 68.39 -20.75 -64.96
CA THR A 195 67.04 -21.33 -64.95
C THR A 195 66.73 -21.98 -63.61
N LEU A 196 67.66 -22.74 -63.03
CA LEU A 196 67.52 -23.33 -61.70
C LEU A 196 67.41 -22.27 -60.60
N LYS A 197 68.19 -21.19 -60.66
CA LYS A 197 68.06 -20.05 -59.73
C LYS A 197 66.69 -19.36 -59.87
N SER A 198 66.21 -19.15 -61.10
CA SER A 198 64.88 -18.59 -61.35
C SER A 198 63.76 -19.51 -60.82
N ASN A 199 63.88 -20.82 -61.03
CA ASN A 199 62.93 -21.81 -60.51
C ASN A 199 62.97 -21.87 -58.97
N ASN A 200 64.14 -21.82 -58.35
CA ASN A 200 64.29 -21.78 -56.90
C ASN A 200 63.66 -20.50 -56.29
N ALA A 201 63.83 -19.36 -56.96
CA ALA A 201 63.17 -18.11 -56.56
C ALA A 201 61.63 -18.20 -56.67
N LYS A 202 61.11 -18.80 -57.74
CA LYS A 202 59.65 -19.04 -57.90
C LYS A 202 59.11 -19.98 -56.83
N LEU A 203 59.82 -21.06 -56.51
CA LEU A 203 59.44 -21.99 -55.44
C LEU A 203 59.43 -21.30 -54.08
N THR A 204 60.43 -20.46 -53.81
CA THR A 204 60.51 -19.68 -52.57
C THR A 204 59.35 -18.68 -52.47
N ALA A 205 59.01 -17.99 -53.56
CA ALA A 205 57.87 -17.07 -53.61
C ALA A 205 56.53 -17.80 -53.40
N ALA A 206 56.32 -18.94 -54.08
CA ALA A 206 55.13 -19.77 -53.92
C ALA A 206 54.99 -20.34 -52.49
N LEU A 207 56.11 -20.69 -51.85
CA LEU A 207 56.12 -21.15 -50.46
C LEU A 207 55.74 -20.01 -49.49
N LEU A 208 56.27 -18.80 -49.69
CA LEU A 208 55.90 -17.62 -48.90
C LEU A 208 54.43 -17.26 -49.09
N GLU A 209 53.93 -17.31 -50.33
CA GLU A 209 52.52 -17.08 -50.65
C GLU A 209 51.62 -18.16 -50.02
N SER A 210 51.98 -19.44 -50.11
CA SER A 210 51.28 -20.54 -49.44
C SER A 210 51.25 -20.34 -47.93
N THR A 211 52.38 -19.92 -47.33
CA THR A 211 52.48 -19.61 -45.90
C THR A 211 51.58 -18.44 -45.50
N ALA A 212 51.51 -17.40 -46.33
CA ALA A 212 50.61 -16.25 -46.13
C ALA A 212 49.14 -16.68 -46.24
N ASN A 213 48.79 -17.49 -47.24
CA ASN A 213 47.45 -18.04 -47.42
C ASN A 213 47.03 -18.88 -46.20
N VAL A 214 47.89 -19.77 -45.70
CA VAL A 214 47.60 -20.54 -44.48
C VAL A 214 47.31 -19.63 -43.28
N LYS A 215 48.05 -18.52 -43.12
CA LYS A 215 47.78 -17.54 -42.06
C LYS A 215 46.42 -16.86 -42.24
N GLN A 216 46.07 -16.47 -43.47
CA GLN A 216 44.76 -15.87 -43.77
C GLN A 216 43.61 -16.86 -43.51
N TRP A 217 43.73 -18.11 -43.95
CA TRP A 217 42.71 -19.14 -43.69
C TRP A 217 42.55 -19.41 -42.20
N LYS A 218 43.64 -19.44 -41.43
CA LYS A 218 43.57 -19.56 -39.97
C LYS A 218 42.86 -18.37 -39.32
N GLN A 219 43.15 -17.15 -39.78
CA GLN A 219 42.47 -15.95 -39.28
C GLN A 219 40.97 -15.96 -39.62
N GLN A 220 40.61 -16.36 -40.85
CA GLN A 220 39.23 -16.47 -41.28
C GLN A 220 38.47 -17.56 -40.48
N LEU A 221 39.10 -18.70 -40.22
CA LEU A 221 38.53 -19.76 -39.39
C LEU A 221 38.29 -19.27 -37.96
N ALA A 222 39.25 -18.55 -37.38
CA ALA A 222 39.10 -17.96 -36.05
C ALA A 222 37.94 -16.94 -36.01
N ALA A 223 37.81 -16.09 -37.03
CA ALA A 223 36.70 -15.15 -37.13
C ALA A 223 35.33 -15.84 -37.22
N TYR A 224 35.22 -16.93 -38.00
CA TYR A 224 33.98 -17.72 -38.07
C TYR A 224 33.68 -18.47 -36.77
N GLN A 225 34.70 -18.94 -36.04
CA GLN A 225 34.51 -19.57 -34.73
C GLN A 225 33.98 -18.55 -33.71
N GLU A 226 34.58 -17.35 -33.65
CA GLU A 226 34.10 -16.27 -32.78
C GLU A 226 32.66 -15.87 -33.12
N GLU A 227 32.31 -15.78 -34.40
CA GLU A 227 30.94 -15.47 -34.81
C GLU A 227 29.96 -16.59 -34.45
N ALA A 228 30.34 -17.86 -34.60
CA ALA A 228 29.51 -18.99 -34.18
C ALA A 228 29.27 -18.99 -32.67
N GLU A 229 30.31 -18.74 -31.87
CA GLU A 229 30.18 -18.61 -30.41
C GLU A 229 29.27 -17.44 -30.02
N ARG A 230 29.42 -16.29 -30.69
CA ARG A 230 28.55 -15.11 -30.50
C ARG A 230 27.09 -15.42 -30.82
N LEU A 231 26.82 -16.12 -31.93
CA LEU A 231 25.47 -16.52 -32.31
C LEU A 231 24.87 -17.54 -31.34
N HIS A 232 25.65 -18.54 -30.91
CA HIS A 232 25.21 -19.50 -29.89
C HIS A 232 24.81 -18.79 -28.60
N LYS A 233 25.64 -17.87 -28.11
CA LYS A 233 25.32 -17.06 -26.93
C LYS A 233 24.02 -16.26 -27.13
N ARG A 234 23.84 -15.65 -28.31
CA ARG A 234 22.63 -14.88 -28.62
C ARG A 234 21.38 -15.76 -28.67
N VAL A 235 21.47 -16.98 -29.19
CA VAL A 235 20.35 -17.94 -29.20
C VAL A 235 19.98 -18.33 -27.78
N SER A 236 20.94 -18.70 -26.94
CA SER A 236 20.67 -19.05 -25.53
C SER A 236 20.04 -17.90 -24.74
N GLU A 237 20.48 -16.66 -24.98
CA GLU A 237 19.85 -15.47 -24.39
C GLU A 237 18.38 -15.31 -24.83
N LEU A 238 18.09 -15.51 -26.12
CA LEU A 238 16.73 -15.41 -26.65
C LEU A 238 15.81 -16.53 -26.14
N GLU A 239 16.32 -17.76 -26.01
CA GLU A 239 15.59 -18.90 -25.45
C GLU A 239 15.23 -18.66 -23.96
N SER A 240 16.17 -18.10 -23.20
CA SER A 240 15.93 -17.69 -21.81
C SER A 240 14.88 -16.58 -21.72
N GLN A 241 14.99 -15.54 -22.54
CA GLN A 241 14.01 -14.44 -22.59
C GLN A 241 12.61 -14.92 -23.02
N SER A 242 12.53 -15.84 -23.97
CA SER A 242 11.26 -16.46 -24.40
C SER A 242 10.60 -17.23 -23.26
N SER A 243 11.39 -18.04 -22.53
CA SER A 243 10.91 -18.78 -21.35
C SER A 243 10.38 -17.83 -20.27
N GLN A 244 11.11 -16.76 -19.98
CA GLN A 244 10.69 -15.73 -19.04
C GLN A 244 9.41 -15.00 -19.50
N THR A 245 9.27 -14.73 -20.79
CA THR A 245 8.07 -14.12 -21.37
C THR A 245 6.82 -14.99 -21.15
N ASN A 246 6.94 -16.31 -21.26
CA ASN A 246 5.84 -17.22 -21.00
C ASN A 246 5.43 -17.24 -19.52
N VAL A 247 6.39 -17.20 -18.59
CA VAL A 247 6.12 -17.07 -17.16
C VAL A 247 5.38 -15.76 -16.85
N ILE A 248 5.85 -14.65 -17.40
CA ILE A 248 5.20 -13.34 -17.23
C ILE A 248 3.78 -13.34 -17.80
N LYS A 249 3.55 -14.00 -18.94
CA LYS A 249 2.21 -14.17 -19.52
C LYS A 249 1.29 -14.97 -18.60
N SER A 250 1.75 -16.08 -18.03
CA SER A 250 0.98 -16.88 -17.06
C SER A 250 0.63 -16.07 -15.81
N GLN A 251 1.61 -15.38 -15.25
CA GLN A 251 1.39 -14.51 -14.08
C GLN A 251 0.40 -13.39 -14.40
N LYS A 252 0.48 -12.80 -15.60
CA LYS A 252 -0.48 -11.78 -16.05
C LYS A 252 -1.90 -12.35 -16.17
N THR A 253 -2.06 -13.57 -16.68
CA THR A 253 -3.39 -14.21 -16.76
C THR A 253 -3.94 -14.54 -15.37
N GLU A 254 -3.10 -15.04 -14.46
CA GLU A 254 -3.49 -15.30 -13.06
C GLU A 254 -3.89 -14.00 -12.35
N LEU A 255 -3.09 -12.94 -12.49
CA LEU A 255 -3.42 -11.63 -11.92
C LEU A 255 -4.74 -11.09 -12.47
N ASN A 256 -4.97 -11.17 -13.79
CA ASN A 256 -6.23 -10.76 -14.38
C ASN A 256 -7.42 -11.56 -13.82
N GLN A 257 -7.27 -12.87 -13.64
CA GLN A 257 -8.31 -13.71 -13.04
C GLN A 257 -8.58 -13.30 -11.58
N THR A 258 -7.53 -13.05 -10.78
CA THR A 258 -7.72 -12.57 -9.40
C THR A 258 -8.39 -11.20 -9.34
N ILE A 259 -8.12 -10.31 -10.31
CA ILE A 259 -8.78 -9.02 -10.42
C ILE A 259 -10.28 -9.23 -10.70
N GLU A 260 -10.64 -10.08 -11.65
CA GLU A 260 -12.03 -10.37 -11.99
C GLU A 260 -12.80 -11.00 -10.81
N GLU A 261 -12.17 -11.92 -10.07
CA GLU A 261 -12.73 -12.52 -8.85
C GLU A 261 -12.96 -11.48 -7.74
N LEU A 262 -12.00 -10.56 -7.55
CA LEU A 262 -12.11 -9.47 -6.59
C LEU A 262 -13.19 -8.46 -6.99
N GLU A 263 -13.31 -8.14 -8.28
CA GLU A 263 -14.36 -7.27 -8.81
C GLU A 263 -15.76 -7.89 -8.62
N CYS A 264 -15.92 -9.18 -8.92
CA CYS A 264 -17.17 -9.91 -8.66
C CYS A 264 -17.52 -9.90 -7.17
N THR A 265 -16.54 -10.14 -6.30
CA THR A 265 -16.73 -10.14 -4.84
C THR A 265 -17.10 -8.75 -4.33
N LEU A 266 -16.45 -7.71 -4.84
CA LEU A 266 -16.72 -6.32 -4.50
C LEU A 266 -18.14 -5.93 -4.91
N LYS A 267 -18.57 -6.27 -6.13
CA LYS A 267 -19.93 -6.05 -6.60
C LYS A 267 -20.98 -6.76 -5.73
N ALA A 268 -20.75 -8.02 -5.37
CA ALA A 268 -21.65 -8.76 -4.48
C ALA A 268 -21.76 -8.10 -3.10
N LYS A 269 -20.65 -7.55 -2.57
CA LYS A 269 -20.62 -6.83 -1.29
C LYS A 269 -21.31 -5.46 -1.38
N GLU A 270 -21.21 -4.77 -2.50
CA GLU A 270 -21.97 -3.53 -2.76
C GLU A 270 -23.47 -3.78 -2.78
N GLU A 271 -23.92 -4.84 -3.46
CA GLU A 271 -25.33 -5.25 -3.49
C GLU A 271 -25.84 -5.64 -2.09
N GLU A 272 -25.04 -6.36 -1.31
CA GLU A 272 -25.36 -6.68 0.09
C GLU A 272 -25.48 -5.42 0.95
N MET A 273 -24.59 -4.45 0.77
CA MET A 273 -24.63 -3.18 1.48
C MET A 273 -25.89 -2.37 1.15
N VAL A 274 -26.35 -2.39 -0.11
CA VAL A 274 -27.61 -1.74 -0.50
C VAL A 274 -28.80 -2.42 0.18
N ARG A 275 -28.87 -3.75 0.17
CA ARG A 275 -29.94 -4.50 0.86
C ARG A 275 -29.97 -4.21 2.36
N LEU A 276 -28.81 -4.23 3.03
CA LEU A 276 -28.72 -3.92 4.46
C LEU A 276 -29.12 -2.48 4.78
N LYS A 277 -28.84 -1.51 3.89
CA LYS A 277 -29.30 -0.12 4.06
C LYS A 277 -30.82 -0.03 3.99
N GLU A 278 -31.45 -0.75 3.07
CA GLU A 278 -32.91 -0.82 2.95
C GLU A 278 -33.53 -1.48 4.19
N GLU A 279 -32.94 -2.57 4.69
CA GLU A 279 -33.40 -3.24 5.92
C GLU A 279 -33.28 -2.33 7.15
N VAL A 280 -32.20 -1.56 7.27
CA VAL A 280 -32.04 -0.56 8.34
C VAL A 280 -33.11 0.53 8.27
N GLU A 281 -33.45 1.00 7.07
CA GLU A 281 -34.48 2.03 6.91
C GLU A 281 -35.89 1.48 7.24
N ASN A 282 -36.19 0.26 6.81
CA ASN A 282 -37.41 -0.45 7.19
C ASN A 282 -37.51 -0.64 8.71
N ALA A 283 -36.41 -1.01 9.36
CA ALA A 283 -36.35 -1.16 10.81
C ALA A 283 -36.60 0.17 11.55
N LYS A 284 -36.06 1.29 11.05
CA LYS A 284 -36.37 2.62 11.60
C LYS A 284 -37.84 2.98 11.43
N GLN A 285 -38.44 2.70 10.27
CA GLN A 285 -39.85 2.98 10.04
C GLN A 285 -40.74 2.18 11.00
N LEU A 286 -40.45 0.89 11.19
CA LEU A 286 -41.15 0.03 12.16
C LEU A 286 -40.96 0.54 13.60
N GLN A 287 -39.77 1.03 13.95
CA GLN A 287 -39.51 1.62 15.25
C GLN A 287 -40.36 2.88 15.48
N THR A 288 -40.44 3.78 14.49
CA THR A 288 -41.33 4.95 14.56
C THR A 288 -42.79 4.55 14.74
N GLN A 289 -43.28 3.56 13.98
CA GLN A 289 -44.65 3.05 14.13
C GLN A 289 -44.90 2.46 15.52
N LYS A 290 -43.92 1.73 16.07
CA LYS A 290 -43.99 1.19 17.43
C LYS A 290 -44.08 2.31 18.47
N ASP A 291 -43.29 3.36 18.33
CA ASP A 291 -43.30 4.49 19.26
C ASP A 291 -44.62 5.27 19.18
N GLU A 292 -45.18 5.46 17.99
CA GLU A 292 -46.51 6.05 17.81
C GLU A 292 -47.63 5.21 18.45
N LEU A 293 -47.59 3.88 18.27
CA LEU A 293 -48.56 2.98 18.88
C LEU A 293 -48.44 2.94 20.41
N THR A 294 -47.22 2.98 20.93
CA THR A 294 -46.95 3.02 22.37
C THR A 294 -47.51 4.30 22.97
N LYS A 295 -47.30 5.45 22.31
CA LYS A 295 -47.88 6.72 22.75
C LYS A 295 -49.41 6.69 22.74
N LYS A 296 -50.04 6.16 21.69
CA LYS A 296 -51.51 6.02 21.64
C LYS A 296 -52.05 5.11 22.73
N LEU A 297 -51.32 4.06 23.08
CA LEU A 297 -51.67 3.16 24.18
C LEU A 297 -51.63 3.91 25.52
N GLU A 298 -50.54 4.65 25.79
CA GLU A 298 -50.41 5.48 27.00
C GLU A 298 -51.54 6.53 27.11
N ASP A 299 -51.86 7.23 26.01
CA ASP A 299 -52.95 8.21 25.97
C ASP A 299 -54.31 7.56 26.28
N THR A 300 -54.53 6.34 25.75
CA THR A 300 -55.77 5.57 25.99
C THR A 300 -55.86 5.08 27.43
N ASP A 301 -54.75 4.61 28.01
CA ASP A 301 -54.68 4.18 29.41
C ASP A 301 -54.92 5.34 30.38
N LEU A 302 -54.38 6.53 30.09
CA LEU A 302 -54.67 7.74 30.87
C LEU A 302 -56.15 8.11 30.78
N ARG A 303 -56.75 8.02 29.58
CA ARG A 303 -58.17 8.31 29.41
C ARG A 303 -59.05 7.30 30.14
N ASN A 304 -58.67 6.02 30.15
CA ASN A 304 -59.37 4.99 30.91
C ASN A 304 -59.31 5.26 32.41
N LYS A 305 -58.14 5.60 32.97
CA LYS A 305 -58.01 5.95 34.39
C LYS A 305 -58.89 7.13 34.79
N GLU A 306 -58.93 8.18 33.96
CA GLU A 306 -59.81 9.33 34.18
C GLU A 306 -61.30 8.92 34.18
N LEU A 307 -61.71 8.03 33.26
CA LEU A 307 -63.08 7.53 33.21
C LEU A 307 -63.40 6.64 34.43
N GLU A 308 -62.46 5.83 34.89
CA GLU A 308 -62.60 5.02 36.12
C GLU A 308 -62.78 5.91 37.36
N GLU A 309 -62.00 7.00 37.47
CA GLU A 309 -62.13 7.98 38.56
C GLU A 309 -63.49 8.70 38.52
N GLN A 310 -63.94 9.11 37.33
CA GLN A 310 -65.27 9.71 37.14
C GLN A 310 -66.40 8.75 37.49
N LEU A 311 -66.27 7.47 37.14
CA LEU A 311 -67.24 6.45 37.52
C LEU A 311 -67.28 6.26 39.04
N ALA A 312 -66.14 6.20 39.70
CA ALA A 312 -66.07 6.08 41.15
C ALA A 312 -66.71 7.28 41.89
N ASP A 313 -66.48 8.52 41.42
CA ASP A 313 -67.17 9.71 41.96
C ASP A 313 -68.69 9.62 41.81
N LEU A 314 -69.16 9.23 40.62
CA LEU A 314 -70.59 9.07 40.36
C LEU A 314 -71.21 7.97 41.22
N GLU A 315 -70.53 6.83 41.38
CA GLU A 315 -70.95 5.75 42.27
C GLU A 315 -71.05 6.22 43.73
N GLN A 316 -70.05 6.96 44.22
CA GLN A 316 -70.07 7.52 45.58
C GLN A 316 -71.22 8.51 45.79
N ARG A 317 -71.47 9.39 44.81
CA ARG A 317 -72.57 10.35 44.87
C ARG A 317 -73.93 9.67 44.81
N LEU A 318 -74.06 8.62 44.01
CA LEU A 318 -75.27 7.81 43.94
C LEU A 318 -75.54 7.13 45.28
N GLU A 319 -74.53 6.51 45.89
CA GLU A 319 -74.62 5.88 47.21
C GLU A 319 -75.05 6.88 48.29
N SER A 320 -74.42 8.06 48.34
CA SER A 320 -74.79 9.12 49.28
C SER A 320 -76.25 9.55 49.13
N SER A 321 -76.72 9.72 47.88
CA SER A 321 -78.11 10.06 47.59
C SER A 321 -79.09 8.97 48.03
N GLN A 322 -78.72 7.69 47.85
CA GLN A 322 -79.53 6.56 48.31
C GLN A 322 -79.64 6.53 49.84
N VAL A 323 -78.54 6.77 50.56
CA VAL A 323 -78.54 6.85 52.03
C VAL A 323 -79.41 8.01 52.51
N ASP A 324 -79.30 9.20 51.89
CA ASP A 324 -80.12 10.36 52.21
C ASP A 324 -81.62 10.08 51.97
N GLN A 325 -81.95 9.42 50.86
CA GLN A 325 -83.32 8.99 50.55
C GLN A 325 -83.85 7.99 51.57
N GLU A 326 -83.03 7.03 52.01
CA GLU A 326 -83.40 6.05 53.02
C GLU A 326 -83.65 6.71 54.38
N ASN A 327 -82.81 7.68 54.76
CA ASN A 327 -82.97 8.49 55.96
C ASN A 327 -84.26 9.32 55.92
N LEU A 328 -84.55 9.98 54.80
CA LEU A 328 -85.80 10.71 54.62
C LEU A 328 -87.01 9.79 54.75
N ARG A 329 -86.94 8.59 54.16
CA ARG A 329 -88.00 7.58 54.25
C ARG A 329 -88.22 7.12 55.70
N LYS A 330 -87.15 6.91 56.47
CA LYS A 330 -87.22 6.60 57.91
C LYS A 330 -87.89 7.73 58.69
N ASN A 331 -87.48 8.98 58.46
CA ASN A 331 -88.07 10.15 59.12
C ASN A 331 -89.57 10.29 58.81
N LEU A 332 -89.97 10.10 57.55
CA LEU A 332 -91.39 10.11 57.15
C LEU A 332 -92.18 9.01 57.84
N LYS A 333 -91.62 7.81 57.97
CA LYS A 333 -92.26 6.70 58.69
C LYS A 333 -92.47 7.05 60.17
N THR A 334 -91.46 7.59 60.84
CA THR A 334 -91.59 8.04 62.24
C THR A 334 -92.63 9.15 62.39
N LEU A 335 -92.71 10.09 61.45
CA LEU A 335 -93.73 11.13 61.49
C LEU A 335 -95.15 10.56 61.33
N LEU A 336 -95.32 9.58 60.44
CA LEU A 336 -96.60 8.86 60.28
C LEU A 336 -96.99 8.14 61.57
N GLU A 337 -96.06 7.44 62.22
CA GLU A 337 -96.30 6.77 63.52
C GLU A 337 -96.74 7.76 64.61
N ILE A 338 -96.14 8.96 64.64
CA ILE A 338 -96.54 10.04 65.57
C ILE A 338 -97.96 10.54 65.25
N LEU A 339 -98.27 10.75 63.97
CA LEU A 339 -99.60 11.20 63.54
C LEU A 339 -100.67 10.17 63.87
N ASP A 340 -100.41 8.88 63.65
CA ASP A 340 -101.32 7.79 64.01
C ASP A 340 -101.60 7.79 65.52
N GLY A 341 -100.56 7.99 66.35
CA GLY A 341 -100.72 8.16 67.80
C GLY A 341 -101.58 9.37 68.16
N LYS A 342 -101.39 10.52 67.50
CA LYS A 342 -102.21 11.72 67.73
C LYS A 342 -103.67 11.53 67.30
N ILE A 343 -103.92 10.82 66.21
CA ILE A 343 -105.27 10.47 65.77
C ILE A 343 -105.95 9.57 66.81
N PHE A 344 -105.22 8.60 67.37
CA PHE A 344 -105.73 7.75 68.43
C PHE A 344 -106.11 8.56 69.68
N GLU A 345 -105.22 9.43 70.18
CA GLU A 345 -105.51 10.33 71.31
C GLU A 345 -106.75 11.22 71.06
N LEU A 346 -106.87 11.80 69.86
CA LEU A 346 -108.04 12.61 69.49
C LEU A 346 -109.33 11.79 69.42
N THR A 347 -109.24 10.54 68.96
CA THR A 347 -110.37 9.62 68.91
C THR A 347 -110.84 9.26 70.31
N GLU A 348 -109.91 8.96 71.22
CA GLU A 348 -110.20 8.69 72.63
C GLU A 348 -110.82 9.91 73.32
N LEU A 349 -110.29 11.11 73.07
CA LEU A 349 -110.88 12.37 73.56
C LEU A 349 -112.32 12.56 73.06
N ARG A 350 -112.57 12.32 71.77
CA ARG A 350 -113.92 12.39 71.18
C ARG A 350 -114.87 11.40 71.87
N ASP A 351 -114.44 10.16 72.08
CA ASP A 351 -115.27 9.12 72.69
C ASP A 351 -115.56 9.42 74.17
N ASN A 352 -114.58 9.94 74.91
CA ASN A 352 -114.76 10.43 76.27
C ASN A 352 -115.76 11.60 76.35
N LEU A 353 -115.68 12.56 75.43
CA LEU A 353 -116.63 13.67 75.32
C LEU A 353 -118.05 13.16 74.99
N ALA A 354 -118.19 12.20 74.08
CA ALA A 354 -119.48 11.60 73.73
C ALA A 354 -120.13 10.90 74.94
N LYS A 355 -119.33 10.16 75.72
CA LYS A 355 -119.80 9.51 76.95
C LYS A 355 -120.29 10.51 78.00
N LEU A 356 -119.59 11.64 78.14
CA LEU A 356 -120.00 12.73 79.05
C LEU A 356 -121.34 13.36 78.64
N ILE A 357 -121.66 13.37 77.34
CA ILE A 357 -122.93 13.87 76.80
C ILE A 357 -124.06 12.85 77.02
N GLU A 358 -123.80 11.55 76.92
CA GLU A 358 -124.80 10.50 77.23
C GLU A 358 -125.14 10.40 78.73
N ASP A 359 -124.20 10.77 79.60
CA ASP A 359 -124.36 10.77 81.06
C ASP A 359 -125.00 12.07 81.63
N SER A 360 -125.34 13.06 80.77
CA SER A 360 -126.07 14.31 81.11
C SER A 360 -127.52 14.26 80.65
#